data_AF-X0Y4S1-F1
#
_entry.id   AF-X0Y4S1-F1
#
_cell.length_a   1.000
_cell.length_b   1.000
_cell.length_c   1.000
_cell.angle_alpha   90.00
_cell.angle_beta   90.00
_cell.angle_gamma   90.00
#
_symmetry.space_group_name_H-M   'P 1'
#
loop_
_entity.id
_entity.type
_entity.pdbx_description
1 polymer ?
#
loop_
_entity_poly.entity_id
_entity_poly.type
_entity_poly.pdbx_seq_one_letter_code
_entity_poly.pdbx_strand_id
1 'polypeptide(L)' 'MNDIDYYRKQLTEFSQRAFRRHLVGGTGGNLSLRLPETDTVLVTPTGISLEEVQPE' A
#
# COMPACT_ATOMS: atom_id res chain seq x y z
N MET A 1 -6.05 18.09 4.83
CA MET A 1 -5.34 16.86 4.46
C MET A 1 -5.98 16.41 3.16
N ASN A 2 -5.24 16.29 2.07
CA ASN A 2 -5.83 15.92 0.78
C ASN A 2 -6.30 14.45 0.86
N ASP A 3 -7.44 14.12 0.24
CA ASP A 3 -8.01 12.75 0.33
C ASP A 3 -7.02 11.68 -0.15
N ILE A 4 -6.21 11.99 -1.17
CA ILE A 4 -5.18 11.07 -1.67
C ILE A 4 -4.09 10.75 -0.63
N ASP A 5 -3.72 11.70 0.23
CA ASP A 5 -2.69 11.49 1.26
C ASP A 5 -3.20 10.56 2.36
N TYR A 6 -4.50 10.63 2.66
CA TYR A 6 -5.15 9.67 3.56
C TYR A 6 -5.08 8.25 2.96
N TYR A 7 -5.45 8.08 1.70
CA TYR A 7 -5.44 6.77 1.06
C TYR A 7 -4.04 6.17 0.88
N ARG A 8 -3.03 7.00 0.57
CA ARG A 8 -1.62 6.57 0.55
C ARG A 8 -1.19 6.02 1.91
N LYS A 9 -1.47 6.76 2.98
CA LYS A 9 -1.18 6.31 4.36
C LYS A 9 -1.87 4.99 4.70
N GLN A 10 -3.15 4.84 4.34
CA GLN A 10 -3.88 3.59 4.56
C GLN A 10 -3.25 2.43 3.79
N LEU A 11 -2.94 2.61 2.50
CA LEU A 11 -2.30 1.57 1.69
C LEU A 11 -0.96 1.12 2.29
N THR A 12 -0.12 2.08 2.71
CA THR A 12 1.14 1.82 3.41
C THR A 12 0.93 1.04 4.71
N GLU A 13 -0.03 1.47 5.54
CA GLU A 13 -0.30 0.82 6.82
C GLU A 13 -0.72 -0.66 6.65
N PHE A 14 -1.59 -0.94 5.69
CA PHE A 14 -2.01 -2.32 5.39
C PHE A 14 -0.89 -3.17 4.79
N SER A 15 -0.06 -2.59 3.93
CA SER A 15 1.14 -3.24 3.39
C SER A 15 2.08 -3.70 4.51
N GLN A 16 2.47 -2.78 5.38
CA GLN A 16 3.37 -3.06 6.49
C GLN A 16 2.75 -4.03 7.51
N ARG A 17 1.44 -3.92 7.76
CA ARG A 17 0.72 -4.82 8.65
C ARG A 17 0.67 -6.25 8.11
N ALA A 18 0.48 -6.43 6.80
CA ALA A 18 0.49 -7.74 6.16
C ALA A 18 1.87 -8.40 6.32
N PHE A 19 2.94 -7.64 6.09
CA PHE A 19 4.32 -8.11 6.32
C PHE A 19 4.57 -8.49 7.78
N ARG A 20 4.31 -7.58 8.74
CA ARG A 20 4.58 -7.81 10.17
C ARG A 20 3.78 -8.97 10.78
N ARG A 21 2.64 -9.29 10.17
CA ARG A 21 1.81 -10.45 10.54
C ARG A 21 2.22 -11.75 9.84
N HIS A 22 3.31 -11.73 9.08
CA HIS A 22 3.83 -12.88 8.33
C HIS A 22 2.81 -13.47 7.35
N LEU A 23 1.89 -12.64 6.82
CA LEU A 23 0.90 -13.08 5.84
C LEU A 23 1.50 -13.19 4.42
N VAL A 24 2.67 -12.58 4.22
CA VAL A 24 3.40 -12.48 2.95
C VAL A 24 4.90 -12.50 3.22
N GLY A 25 5.66 -13.20 2.38
CA GLY A 25 7.08 -13.51 2.57
C GLY A 25 8.08 -12.39 2.21
N GLY A 26 7.64 -11.13 2.14
CA GLY A 26 8.52 -9.98 1.89
C GLY A 26 8.39 -9.35 0.52
N THR A 27 9.06 -9.90 -0.50
CA THR A 27 9.16 -9.28 -1.84
C THR A 27 8.10 -9.75 -2.84
N GLY A 28 7.24 -10.69 -2.43
CA GLY A 28 6.12 -11.19 -3.23
C GLY A 28 4.78 -10.64 -2.75
N GLY A 29 3.93 -10.23 -3.70
CA GLY A 29 2.60 -9.66 -3.44
C GLY A 29 2.56 -8.15 -3.68
N ASN A 30 1.38 -7.63 -4.01
CA ASN A 30 1.11 -6.21 -4.13
C ASN A 30 -0.22 -5.89 -3.46
N LEU A 31 -0.35 -4.65 -2.99
CA LEU A 31 -1.62 -4.12 -2.49
C LEU A 31 -2.03 -2.96 -3.39
N SER A 32 -3.32 -2.85 -3.66
CA SER A 32 -3.90 -1.74 -4.40
C SER A 32 -5.18 -1.23 -3.75
N LEU A 33 -5.46 0.05 -3.98
CA LEU A 33 -6.65 0.74 -3.49
C LEU A 33 -7.21 1.61 -4.62
N ARG A 34 -8.52 1.46 -4.90
CA ARG A 34 -9.24 2.35 -5.81
C ARG A 34 -9.70 3.60 -5.05
N LEU A 35 -9.39 4.77 -5.58
CA LEU A 35 -9.91 6.02 -5.03
C LEU A 35 -11.44 6.09 -5.30
N PRO A 36 -12.28 6.42 -4.30
CA PRO A 36 -13.72 6.49 -4.49
C PRO A 36 -14.11 7.41 -5.64
N GLU A 37 -15.15 7.02 -6.38
CA GLU A 37 -15.74 7.83 -7.47
C GLU A 37 -14.77 8.20 -8.60
N THR A 38 -13.65 7.49 -8.73
CA THR A 38 -12.67 7.69 -9.82
C THR A 38 -12.22 6.38 -10.45
N ASP A 39 -11.58 6.50 -11.62
CA ASP A 39 -10.88 5.41 -12.28
C ASP A 39 -9.42 5.24 -11.82
N THR A 40 -9.01 5.96 -10.77
CA THR A 40 -7.64 5.96 -10.28
C THR A 40 -7.42 4.84 -9.26
N VAL A 41 -6.30 4.13 -9.42
CA VAL A 41 -5.84 3.08 -8.49
C VAL A 41 -4.45 3.45 -7.97
N LEU A 42 -4.29 3.41 -6.65
CA LEU A 42 -3.00 3.41 -5.98
C LEU A 42 -2.51 1.96 -5.86
N VAL A 43 -1.23 1.71 -6.09
CA VAL A 43 -0.63 0.38 -5.99
C VAL A 43 0.77 0.47 -5.38
N THR A 44 1.15 -0.51 -4.58
CA THR A 44 2.50 -0.61 -4.01
C THR A 44 3.56 -0.73 -5.12
N PRO A 45 4.74 -0.12 -4.95
CA PRO A 45 5.80 -0.18 -5.95
C PRO A 45 6.38 -1.59 -6.11
N THR A 46 6.79 -1.93 -7.34
CA THR A 46 7.43 -3.22 -7.65
C THR A 46 8.82 -3.32 -7.03
N GLY A 47 9.14 -4.48 -6.44
CA GLY A 47 10.49 -4.78 -5.97
C GLY A 47 10.87 -4.14 -4.62
N ILE A 48 9.93 -3.44 -3.98
CA ILE A 48 10.11 -2.90 -2.62
C ILE A 48 9.45 -3.86 -1.62
N SER A 49 10.12 -4.11 -0.49
CA SER A 49 9.53 -4.89 0.60
C SER A 49 8.25 -4.22 1.09
N LEU A 50 7.19 -5.01 1.36
CA LEU A 50 5.94 -4.46 1.89
C LEU A 50 6.11 -3.75 3.25
N GLU A 51 7.17 -4.06 4.00
CA GLU A 51 7.54 -3.35 5.23
C GLU A 51 8.09 -1.93 4.98
N GLU A 52 8.74 -1.73 3.84
CA GLU A 52 9.50 -0.52 3.53
C GLU A 52 8.71 0.47 2.67
N VAL A 53 7.50 0.09 2.22
CA VAL A 53 6.60 0.98 1.50
C VAL A 53 6.37 2.26 2.30
N GLN A 54 6.49 3.40 1.63
CA GLN A 54 6.19 4.74 2.16
C GLN A 54 5.01 5.37 1.40
N PRO A 55 4.34 6.41 1.96
CA PRO A 55 3.21 7.06 1.31
C PRO A 55 3.55 7.89 0.04
N GLU A 56 4.77 8.43 -0.06
CA GLU A 56 5.26 9.22 -1.21
C GLU A 56 5.62 8.40 -2.45
#